data_AF-A0A2S9Q178-F1
#
_entry.id   AF-A0A2S9Q178-F1
#
_cell.length_a   1.000
_cell.length_b   1.000
_cell.length_c   1.000
_cell.angle_alpha   90.00
_cell.angle_beta   90.00
_cell.angle_gamma   90.00
#
_symmetry.space_group_name_H-M   'P 1'
#
loop_
_entity.id
_entity.type
_entity.pdbx_description
1 polymer ?
#
loop_
_entity_poly.entity_id
_entity_poly.type
_entity_poly.pdbx_seq_one_letter_code
_entity_poly.pdbx_strand_id
1 'polypeptide(L)'
;MTDEPAATAPAPRTPGIGTRTLVFALVREDGTVDAGELYAVAESLGMTDQQVRLCVRRLVAEGRFVHEGRGRKALLYATADATGAIAPDVEYVRHAYRQDQGLAPWDGTWHLLAFAVPETARQARDTLRDTLLHLGAAPLQGGLYVSANAVGDTVEAHARHLSVLPSLTRLTSRDLRVGGESDPARIAALLWPLDTIAERHEALAALAADHLARVSGPDRLTDTERLTYAVELAASFTTAMTPDPLLPPELLPRPWPGARARALAAQCWQALCDEDDRRPGRPRLFRLYADALTPSPPTAPLPAEGDSGLRQPSPRA
;
A
#
# COMPACT_ATOMS: atom_id res chain seq x y z
N MET A 1 -24.73 -20.21 39.69
CA MET A 1 -24.56 -20.85 38.37
C MET A 1 -25.56 -20.18 37.46
N THR A 2 -25.18 -19.00 36.97
CA THR A 2 -26.03 -18.15 36.15
C THR A 2 -25.18 -17.84 34.92
N ASP A 3 -25.67 -18.34 33.80
CA ASP A 3 -25.06 -18.35 32.48
C ASP A 3 -24.94 -16.91 31.96
N GLU A 4 -23.71 -16.45 31.75
CA GLU A 4 -23.39 -15.15 31.18
C GLU A 4 -23.32 -15.32 29.64
N PRO A 5 -24.20 -14.68 28.86
CA PRO A 5 -24.20 -14.88 27.42
C PRO A 5 -22.91 -14.31 26.83
N ALA A 6 -22.22 -15.17 26.08
CA ALA A 6 -21.00 -14.85 25.36
C ALA A 6 -21.17 -13.56 24.55
N ALA A 7 -20.32 -12.56 24.83
CA ALA A 7 -20.25 -11.33 24.08
C ALA A 7 -19.95 -11.64 22.61
N THR A 8 -20.92 -11.35 21.75
CA THR A 8 -20.75 -11.39 20.29
C THR A 8 -19.59 -10.47 19.91
N ALA A 9 -18.57 -11.03 19.26
CA ALA A 9 -17.45 -10.26 18.72
C ALA A 9 -18.00 -9.13 17.82
N PRO A 10 -17.50 -7.89 17.96
CA PRO A 10 -17.94 -6.78 17.11
C PRO A 10 -17.65 -7.13 15.65
N ALA A 11 -18.66 -6.98 14.79
CA ALA A 11 -18.49 -7.13 13.35
C ALA A 11 -17.35 -6.21 12.87
N PRO A 12 -16.47 -6.69 11.97
CA PRO A 12 -15.39 -5.87 11.44
C PRO A 12 -16.00 -4.59 10.84
N ARG A 13 -15.54 -3.42 11.28
CA ARG A 13 -15.99 -2.15 10.72
C ARG A 13 -15.50 -2.08 9.29
N THR A 14 -16.42 -2.13 8.32
CA THR A 14 -16.09 -1.87 6.92
C THR A 14 -15.36 -0.53 6.84
N PRO A 15 -14.20 -0.46 6.15
CA PRO A 15 -13.52 0.80 5.92
C PRO A 15 -14.49 1.84 5.35
N GLY A 16 -14.29 3.13 5.63
CA GLY A 16 -15.08 4.19 5.01
C GLY A 16 -14.80 4.30 3.51
N ILE A 17 -15.34 3.40 2.69
CA ILE A 17 -15.15 3.38 1.24
C ILE A 17 -15.95 4.55 0.67
N GLY A 18 -15.27 5.60 0.22
CA GLY A 18 -15.92 6.71 -0.46
C GLY A 18 -16.45 6.29 -1.84
N THR A 19 -17.54 6.92 -2.29
CA THR A 19 -18.09 6.67 -3.64
C THR A 19 -17.07 6.88 -4.75
N ARG A 20 -16.15 7.84 -4.58
CA ARG A 20 -15.06 8.09 -5.54
C ARG A 20 -14.12 6.90 -5.61
N THR A 21 -13.70 6.41 -4.45
CA THR A 21 -12.83 5.24 -4.28
C THR A 21 -13.44 4.03 -4.98
N LEU A 22 -14.73 3.76 -4.72
CA LEU A 22 -15.48 2.70 -5.38
C LEU A 22 -15.45 2.81 -6.92
N VAL A 23 -15.74 3.99 -7.48
CA VAL A 23 -15.73 4.18 -8.96
C VAL A 23 -14.36 3.85 -9.55
N PHE A 24 -13.26 4.25 -8.90
CA PHE A 24 -11.91 3.93 -9.38
C PHE A 24 -11.50 2.47 -9.17
N ALA A 25 -12.06 1.81 -8.16
CA ALA A 25 -11.86 0.39 -7.88
C ALA A 25 -12.36 -0.49 -9.03
N LEU A 26 -13.51 -0.12 -9.60
CA LEU A 26 -14.21 -0.88 -10.63
C LEU A 26 -13.77 -0.52 -12.05
N VAL A 27 -12.73 0.30 -12.21
CA VAL A 27 -12.11 0.54 -13.53
C VAL A 27 -11.48 -0.75 -14.04
N ARG A 28 -11.97 -1.20 -15.20
CA ARG A 28 -11.51 -2.37 -15.94
C ARG A 28 -10.17 -2.10 -16.62
N GLU A 29 -9.56 -3.15 -17.14
CA GLU A 29 -8.27 -3.04 -17.84
C GLU A 29 -8.34 -2.15 -19.10
N ASP A 30 -9.50 -2.10 -19.76
CA ASP A 30 -9.76 -1.23 -20.92
C ASP A 30 -10.14 0.22 -20.54
N GLY A 31 -10.12 0.55 -19.25
CA GLY A 31 -10.48 1.88 -18.75
C GLY A 31 -11.99 2.11 -18.58
N THR A 32 -12.83 1.10 -18.81
CA THR A 32 -14.28 1.23 -18.64
C THR A 32 -14.75 0.89 -17.22
N VAL A 33 -15.91 1.41 -16.82
CA VAL A 33 -16.67 0.97 -15.65
C VAL A 33 -18.11 0.72 -16.09
N ASP A 34 -18.63 -0.47 -15.82
CA ASP A 34 -20.05 -0.78 -16.04
C ASP A 34 -20.89 -0.15 -14.94
N ALA A 35 -21.87 0.67 -15.32
CA ALA A 35 -22.71 1.36 -14.34
C ALA A 35 -23.57 0.37 -13.54
N GLY A 36 -24.05 -0.72 -14.16
CA GLY A 36 -24.86 -1.74 -13.49
C GLY A 36 -24.09 -2.41 -12.35
N GLU A 37 -22.86 -2.85 -12.63
CA GLU A 37 -21.93 -3.37 -11.62
C GLU A 37 -21.64 -2.33 -10.54
N LEU A 38 -21.35 -1.09 -10.93
CA LEU A 38 -21.10 0.00 -9.99
C LEU A 38 -22.26 0.22 -9.02
N TYR A 39 -23.51 0.29 -9.51
CA TYR A 39 -24.66 0.47 -8.63
C TYR A 39 -24.92 -0.76 -7.75
N ALA A 40 -24.73 -1.97 -8.27
CA ALA A 40 -24.93 -3.21 -7.50
C ALA A 40 -23.91 -3.34 -6.35
N VAL A 41 -22.64 -3.04 -6.62
CA VAL A 41 -21.59 -3.04 -5.58
C VAL A 41 -21.81 -1.88 -4.60
N ALA A 42 -22.18 -0.69 -5.09
CA ALA A 42 -22.48 0.45 -4.23
C ALA A 42 -23.64 0.15 -3.27
N GLU A 43 -24.70 -0.50 -3.75
CA GLU A 43 -25.84 -0.93 -2.94
C GLU A 43 -25.41 -1.93 -1.87
N SER A 44 -24.55 -2.90 -2.23
CA SER A 44 -23.98 -3.87 -1.29
C SER A 44 -23.11 -3.22 -0.21
N LEU A 45 -22.44 -2.11 -0.55
CA LEU A 45 -21.66 -1.27 0.38
C LEU A 45 -22.53 -0.25 1.16
N GLY A 46 -23.85 -0.32 1.05
CA GLY A 46 -24.77 0.58 1.77
C GLY A 46 -24.84 2.01 1.22
N MET A 47 -24.37 2.23 -0.02
CA MET A 47 -24.45 3.52 -0.68
C MET A 47 -25.76 3.67 -1.44
N THR A 48 -26.36 4.86 -1.36
CA THR A 48 -27.56 5.17 -2.14
C THR A 48 -27.21 5.45 -3.60
N ASP A 49 -28.14 5.06 -4.45
CA ASP A 49 -28.22 5.40 -5.87
C ASP A 49 -27.96 6.91 -6.15
N GLN A 50 -28.43 7.81 -5.26
CA GLN A 50 -28.21 9.25 -5.36
C GLN A 50 -26.74 9.65 -5.09
N GLN A 51 -26.09 9.05 -4.09
CA GLN A 51 -24.68 9.31 -3.77
C GLN A 51 -23.78 8.93 -4.95
N VAL A 52 -24.01 7.75 -5.55
CA VAL A 52 -23.26 7.29 -6.72
C VAL A 52 -23.47 8.23 -7.92
N ARG A 53 -24.72 8.62 -8.23
CA ARG A 53 -25.03 9.58 -9.31
C ARG A 53 -24.34 10.92 -9.13
N LEU A 54 -24.32 11.47 -7.90
CA LEU A 54 -23.64 12.73 -7.61
C LEU A 54 -22.13 12.60 -7.79
N CYS A 55 -21.54 11.50 -7.31
CA CYS A 55 -20.13 11.23 -7.48
C CYS A 55 -19.72 11.11 -8.96
N VAL A 56 -20.46 10.33 -9.75
CA VAL A 56 -20.22 10.17 -11.19
C VAL A 56 -20.32 11.51 -11.91
N ARG A 57 -21.37 12.31 -11.66
CA ARG A 57 -21.50 13.64 -12.27
C ARG A 57 -20.32 14.55 -11.95
N ARG A 58 -19.87 14.53 -10.69
CA ARG A 58 -18.70 15.30 -10.25
C ARG A 58 -17.42 14.82 -10.96
N LEU A 59 -17.21 13.51 -11.04
CA LEU A 59 -16.07 12.92 -11.74
C LEU A 59 -16.03 13.27 -13.24
N VAL A 60 -17.19 13.32 -13.89
CA VAL A 60 -17.33 13.77 -15.28
C VAL A 60 -17.04 15.27 -15.40
N ALA A 61 -17.57 16.10 -14.50
CA ALA A 61 -17.31 17.55 -14.48
C ALA A 61 -15.82 17.88 -14.20
N GLU A 62 -15.15 17.06 -13.40
CA GLU A 62 -13.70 17.14 -13.16
C GLU A 62 -12.86 16.59 -14.35
N GLY A 63 -13.50 16.12 -15.42
CA GLY A 63 -12.80 15.57 -16.58
C GLY A 63 -12.10 14.23 -16.33
N ARG A 64 -12.46 13.50 -15.26
CA ARG A 64 -11.87 12.20 -14.88
C ARG A 64 -12.54 11.02 -15.57
N PHE A 65 -13.78 11.18 -15.98
CA PHE A 65 -14.55 10.16 -16.71
C PHE A 65 -15.38 10.79 -17.81
N VAL A 66 -15.63 10.04 -18.87
CA VAL A 66 -16.66 10.31 -19.88
C VAL A 66 -17.80 9.33 -19.64
N HIS A 67 -19.04 9.80 -19.64
CA HIS A 67 -20.22 8.97 -19.42
C HIS A 67 -21.00 8.77 -20.73
N GLU A 68 -21.14 7.52 -21.16
CA GLU A 68 -21.90 7.13 -22.35
C GLU A 68 -23.13 6.29 -21.97
N GLY A 69 -24.28 6.58 -22.57
CA GLY A 69 -25.53 5.89 -22.28
C GLY A 69 -26.32 6.50 -21.11
N ARG A 70 -27.22 5.71 -20.50
CA ARG A 70 -28.13 6.17 -19.43
C ARG A 70 -28.37 5.08 -18.37
N GLY A 71 -28.43 5.48 -17.11
CA GLY A 71 -28.83 4.62 -15.99
C GLY A 71 -27.86 3.46 -15.74
N ARG A 72 -28.40 2.32 -15.28
CA ARG A 72 -27.62 1.09 -15.00
C ARG A 72 -27.08 0.39 -16.27
N LYS A 73 -27.36 0.91 -17.46
CA LYS A 73 -26.81 0.41 -18.75
C LYS A 73 -25.72 1.32 -19.33
N ALA A 74 -25.30 2.34 -18.58
CA ALA A 74 -24.27 3.27 -19.02
C ALA A 74 -22.87 2.66 -18.87
N LEU A 75 -21.93 3.14 -19.68
CA LEU A 75 -20.51 2.89 -19.54
C LEU A 75 -19.81 4.20 -19.16
N LEU A 76 -18.92 4.13 -18.17
CA LEU A 76 -17.99 5.22 -17.86
C LEU A 76 -16.64 4.88 -18.47
N TYR A 77 -15.99 5.84 -19.10
CA TYR A 77 -14.64 5.72 -19.62
C TYR A 77 -13.72 6.60 -18.80
N ALA A 78 -12.74 6.04 -18.13
CA ALA A 78 -11.76 6.81 -17.41
C ALA A 78 -10.87 7.57 -18.40
N THR A 79 -10.67 8.87 -18.15
CA THR A 79 -9.65 9.64 -18.89
C THR A 79 -8.26 9.24 -18.36
N ALA A 80 -7.23 9.29 -19.22
CA ALA A 80 -5.88 8.80 -18.90
C ALA A 80 -5.40 9.27 -17.51
N ASP A 81 -4.68 8.40 -16.80
CA ASP A 81 -4.36 8.45 -15.34
C ASP A 81 -5.51 8.12 -14.39
N ALA A 82 -6.18 7.01 -14.65
CA ALA A 82 -7.25 6.53 -13.81
C ALA A 82 -6.78 5.88 -12.49
N THR A 83 -5.52 5.89 -12.05
CA THR A 83 -5.09 5.25 -10.78
C THR A 83 -5.62 6.00 -9.56
N GLY A 84 -6.92 5.84 -9.28
CA GLY A 84 -7.55 6.33 -8.07
C GLY A 84 -7.33 5.35 -6.92
N ALA A 85 -6.60 5.84 -5.90
CA ALA A 85 -6.64 5.52 -4.46
C ALA A 85 -6.56 4.07 -3.95
N ILE A 86 -6.76 3.02 -4.75
CA ILE A 86 -6.82 1.62 -4.29
C ILE A 86 -5.68 0.77 -4.86
N ALA A 87 -4.95 1.29 -5.85
CA ALA A 87 -3.76 0.61 -6.34
C ALA A 87 -2.69 0.58 -5.22
N PRO A 88 -2.17 -0.60 -4.86
CA PRO A 88 -1.05 -0.67 -3.93
C PRO A 88 0.19 -0.04 -4.56
N ASP A 89 1.03 0.59 -3.73
CA ASP A 89 2.43 0.80 -4.12
C ASP A 89 3.11 -0.57 -4.17
N VAL A 90 3.31 -1.07 -5.39
CA VAL A 90 3.78 -2.43 -5.64
C VAL A 90 5.13 -2.70 -4.98
N GLU A 91 6.07 -1.74 -5.03
CA GLU A 91 7.38 -1.92 -4.43
C GLU A 91 7.31 -1.86 -2.90
N TYR A 92 6.46 -0.98 -2.36
CA TYR A 92 6.21 -0.91 -0.92
C TYR A 92 5.61 -2.21 -0.36
N VAL A 93 4.59 -2.74 -1.05
CA VAL A 93 3.95 -4.00 -0.68
C VAL A 93 4.91 -5.18 -0.79
N ARG A 94 5.72 -5.24 -1.87
CA ARG A 94 6.74 -6.28 -2.03
C ARG A 94 7.76 -6.26 -0.89
N HIS A 95 8.21 -5.08 -0.47
CA HIS A 95 9.12 -4.95 0.67
C HIS A 95 8.50 -5.51 1.95
N ALA A 96 7.21 -5.22 2.22
CA ALA A 96 6.49 -5.75 3.36
C ALA A 96 6.50 -7.29 3.39
N TYR A 97 6.19 -7.95 2.26
CA TYR A 97 6.21 -9.41 2.17
C TYR A 97 7.62 -10.00 2.31
N ARG A 98 8.65 -9.33 1.80
CA ARG A 98 10.04 -9.75 2.02
C ARG A 98 10.42 -9.72 3.49
N GLN A 99 10.00 -8.70 4.23
CA GLN A 99 10.23 -8.62 5.69
C GLN A 99 9.51 -9.75 6.42
N ASP A 100 8.25 -10.03 6.07
CA ASP A 100 7.47 -11.11 6.67
C ASP A 100 8.11 -12.50 6.46
N GLN A 101 8.80 -12.68 5.33
CA GLN A 101 9.53 -13.91 4.99
C GLN A 101 10.96 -13.95 5.56
N GLY A 102 11.40 -12.91 6.27
CA GLY A 102 12.77 -12.81 6.79
C GLY A 102 13.83 -12.57 5.72
N LEU A 103 13.45 -12.18 4.51
CA LEU A 103 14.35 -11.88 3.39
C LEU A 103 14.92 -10.45 3.44
N ALA A 104 14.47 -9.64 4.39
CA ALA A 104 14.96 -8.28 4.63
C ALA A 104 15.15 -8.06 6.14
N PRO A 105 16.09 -8.79 6.79
CA PRO A 105 16.35 -8.63 8.22
C PRO A 105 16.97 -7.26 8.51
N TRP A 106 16.74 -6.77 9.73
CA TRP A 106 17.38 -5.54 10.17
C TRP A 106 18.86 -5.78 10.51
N ASP A 107 19.74 -4.92 10.02
CA ASP A 107 21.18 -5.00 10.24
C ASP A 107 21.67 -4.16 11.43
N GLY A 108 20.74 -3.60 12.21
CA GLY A 108 21.03 -2.69 13.32
C GLY A 108 21.23 -1.24 12.91
N THR A 109 21.08 -0.90 11.62
CA THR A 109 21.36 0.44 11.10
C THR A 109 20.10 1.28 11.01
N TRP A 110 20.19 2.50 11.55
CA TRP A 110 19.23 3.57 11.34
C TRP A 110 19.68 4.44 10.18
N HIS A 111 18.76 4.77 9.28
CA HIS A 111 18.97 5.70 8.17
C HIS A 111 18.44 7.06 8.57
N LEU A 112 19.33 8.05 8.65
CA LEU A 112 19.00 9.41 9.04
C LEU A 112 19.01 10.34 7.83
N LEU A 113 17.99 11.18 7.75
CA LEU A 113 17.83 12.16 6.68
C LEU A 113 17.58 13.52 7.31
N ALA A 114 18.45 14.49 7.03
CA ALA A 114 18.30 15.86 7.47
C ALA A 114 18.14 16.76 6.25
N PHE A 115 17.24 17.73 6.31
CA PHE A 115 17.17 18.76 5.27
C PHE A 115 17.01 20.17 5.82
N ALA A 116 17.61 21.13 5.13
CA ALA A 116 17.49 22.56 5.39
C ALA A 116 17.11 23.29 4.09
N VAL A 117 15.82 23.21 3.73
CA VAL A 117 15.28 23.83 2.52
C VAL A 117 14.89 25.29 2.80
N PRO A 118 15.36 26.27 2.00
CA PRO A 118 15.01 27.68 2.17
C PRO A 118 13.50 27.95 2.16
N GLU A 119 13.05 28.99 2.88
CA GLU A 119 11.61 29.34 2.93
C GLU A 119 11.02 29.67 1.56
N THR A 120 11.85 30.21 0.65
CA THR A 120 11.48 30.47 -0.74
C THR A 120 11.06 29.21 -1.51
N ALA A 121 11.48 28.02 -1.04
CA ALA A 121 11.16 26.72 -1.62
C ALA A 121 10.23 25.89 -0.70
N ARG A 122 9.34 26.55 0.05
CA ARG A 122 8.40 25.90 0.99
C ARG A 122 7.61 24.74 0.39
N GLN A 123 7.13 24.85 -0.84
CA GLN A 123 6.36 23.77 -1.47
C GLN A 123 7.23 22.50 -1.64
N ALA A 124 8.47 22.65 -2.11
CA ALA A 124 9.41 21.52 -2.22
C ALA A 124 9.74 20.91 -0.86
N ARG A 125 9.88 21.75 0.18
CA ARG A 125 10.09 21.29 1.56
C ARG A 125 8.91 20.45 2.07
N ASP A 126 7.69 20.93 1.86
CA ASP A 126 6.48 20.25 2.31
C ASP A 126 6.30 18.92 1.54
N THR A 127 6.52 18.90 0.22
CA THR A 127 6.52 17.65 -0.57
C THR A 127 7.61 16.65 -0.12
N LEU A 128 8.82 17.12 0.20
CA LEU A 128 9.90 16.24 0.67
C LEU A 128 9.58 15.66 2.06
N ARG A 129 8.96 16.45 2.95
CA ARG A 129 8.44 15.98 4.23
C ARG A 129 7.40 14.89 4.04
N ASP A 130 6.41 15.14 3.18
CA ASP A 130 5.33 14.18 2.92
C ASP A 130 5.89 12.88 2.33
N THR A 131 6.90 12.98 1.45
CA THR A 131 7.64 11.81 0.91
C THR A 131 8.31 11.00 2.02
N LEU A 132 9.00 11.66 2.96
CA LEU A 132 9.66 10.97 4.08
C LEU A 132 8.65 10.25 4.98
N LEU A 133 7.55 10.91 5.32
CA LEU A 133 6.49 10.31 6.13
C LEU A 133 5.82 9.14 5.41
N HIS A 134 5.60 9.26 4.10
CA HIS A 134 5.06 8.19 3.26
C HIS A 134 5.98 6.97 3.20
N LEU A 135 7.31 7.19 3.17
CA LEU A 135 8.32 6.12 3.20
C LEU A 135 8.57 5.56 4.62
N GLY A 136 7.77 5.95 5.61
CA GLY A 136 7.85 5.43 6.97
C GLY A 136 8.89 6.10 7.87
N ALA A 137 9.54 7.18 7.42
CA ALA A 137 10.51 7.91 8.25
C ALA A 137 9.80 8.72 9.35
N ALA A 138 10.28 8.61 10.59
CA ALA A 138 9.78 9.37 11.72
C ALA A 138 10.58 10.67 11.93
N PRO A 139 9.94 11.79 12.28
CA PRO A 139 10.65 13.01 12.65
C PRO A 139 11.34 12.83 14.02
N LEU A 140 12.59 13.27 14.10
CA LEU A 140 13.31 13.42 15.38
C LEU A 140 13.17 14.87 15.86
N GLN A 141 13.96 15.79 15.28
CA GLN A 141 13.98 17.22 15.65
C GLN A 141 14.51 18.07 14.49
N GLY A 142 14.04 19.32 14.34
CA GLY A 142 14.72 20.32 13.51
C GLY A 142 14.94 19.96 12.04
N GLY A 143 14.08 19.14 11.43
CA GLY A 143 14.25 18.69 10.04
C GLY A 143 15.08 17.41 9.88
N LEU A 144 15.46 16.75 10.98
CA LEU A 144 16.06 15.42 11.02
C LEU A 144 14.95 14.35 11.13
N TYR A 145 15.06 13.33 10.29
CA TYR A 145 14.18 12.17 10.23
C TYR A 145 15.00 10.89 10.35
N VAL A 146 14.37 9.82 10.80
CA VAL A 146 14.96 8.50 10.92
C VAL A 146 14.06 7.43 10.32
N SER A 147 14.65 6.45 9.65
CA SER A 147 13.99 5.25 9.17
C SER A 147 14.81 4.01 9.53
N ALA A 148 14.12 2.91 9.80
CA ALA A 148 14.75 1.59 9.92
C ALA A 148 15.00 0.93 8.55
N ASN A 149 14.40 1.47 7.49
CA ASN A 149 14.54 0.99 6.12
C ASN A 149 15.48 1.88 5.31
N ALA A 150 16.17 1.29 4.34
CA ALA A 150 17.09 1.98 3.44
C ALA A 150 16.35 2.83 2.36
N VAL A 151 15.69 3.90 2.79
CA VAL A 151 14.86 4.77 1.92
C VAL A 151 15.66 5.88 1.24
N GLY A 152 16.97 5.95 1.49
CA GLY A 152 17.81 7.07 1.09
C GLY A 152 17.80 7.37 -0.40
N ASP A 153 17.91 6.34 -1.24
CA ASP A 153 18.04 6.53 -2.69
C ASP A 153 16.74 7.06 -3.30
N THR A 154 15.60 6.57 -2.82
CA THR A 154 14.27 7.09 -3.18
C THR A 154 14.13 8.55 -2.77
N VAL A 155 14.48 8.91 -1.53
CA VAL A 155 14.41 10.30 -1.05
C VAL A 155 15.31 11.21 -1.86
N GLU A 156 16.50 10.74 -2.24
CA GLU A 156 17.45 11.50 -3.06
C GLU A 156 16.92 11.76 -4.48
N ALA A 157 16.28 10.77 -5.09
CA ALA A 157 15.60 10.92 -6.37
C ALA A 157 14.48 11.98 -6.30
N HIS A 158 13.66 11.95 -5.24
CA HIS A 158 12.64 12.98 -5.00
C HIS A 158 13.26 14.37 -4.78
N ALA A 159 14.32 14.47 -3.97
CA ALA A 159 15.00 15.74 -3.73
C ALA A 159 15.63 16.34 -5.01
N ARG A 160 16.15 15.49 -5.92
CA ARG A 160 16.59 15.91 -7.27
C ARG A 160 15.43 16.46 -8.10
N HIS A 161 14.32 15.72 -8.16
CA HIS A 161 13.13 16.14 -8.91
C HIS A 161 12.60 17.49 -8.43
N LEU A 162 12.66 17.72 -7.12
CA LEU A 162 12.24 18.97 -6.47
C LEU A 162 13.31 20.08 -6.52
N SER A 163 14.48 19.84 -7.10
CA SER A 163 15.62 20.79 -7.15
C SER A 163 16.12 21.25 -5.77
N VAL A 164 16.02 20.40 -4.75
CA VAL A 164 16.46 20.67 -3.37
C VAL A 164 17.51 19.68 -2.86
N LEU A 165 18.08 18.84 -3.73
CA LEU A 165 19.15 17.90 -3.36
C LEU A 165 20.31 18.53 -2.56
N PRO A 166 20.83 19.73 -2.89
CA PRO A 166 21.92 20.35 -2.11
C PRO A 166 21.55 20.66 -0.65
N SER A 167 20.25 20.70 -0.33
CA SER A 167 19.73 20.91 1.01
C SER A 167 19.52 19.61 1.79
N LEU A 168 19.77 18.44 1.20
CA LEU A 168 19.58 17.12 1.83
C LEU A 168 20.92 16.54 2.30
N THR A 169 20.96 16.07 3.54
CA THR A 169 22.06 15.29 4.12
C THR A 169 21.55 13.91 4.48
N ARG A 170 22.32 12.88 4.15
CA ARG A 170 22.07 11.49 4.52
C ARG A 170 23.22 10.98 5.38
N LEU A 171 22.89 10.22 6.41
CA LEU A 171 23.86 9.47 7.19
C LEU A 171 23.23 8.21 7.75
N THR A 172 24.06 7.31 8.28
CA THR A 172 23.61 6.12 9.00
C THR A 172 24.20 6.11 10.39
N SER A 173 23.50 5.49 11.33
CA SER A 173 24.00 5.26 12.69
C SER A 173 23.51 3.93 13.22
N ARG A 174 24.35 3.25 14.00
CA ARG A 174 23.95 2.10 14.83
C ARG A 174 23.79 2.47 16.31
N ASP A 175 24.08 3.72 16.65
CA ASP A 175 23.96 4.28 18.01
C ASP A 175 22.94 5.42 17.98
N LEU A 176 21.66 5.06 17.89
CA LEU A 176 20.55 6.01 18.03
C LEU A 176 20.09 6.02 19.48
N ARG A 177 19.96 7.21 20.04
CA ARG A 177 19.46 7.43 21.40
C ARG A 177 18.38 8.50 21.38
N VAL A 178 17.24 8.22 21.99
CA VAL A 178 16.14 9.18 22.13
C VAL A 178 15.94 9.44 23.61
N GLY A 179 16.44 10.59 24.08
CA GLY A 179 16.55 10.86 25.52
C GLY A 179 17.47 9.83 26.20
N GLY A 180 16.92 9.13 27.20
CA GLY A 180 17.64 8.06 27.90
C GLY A 180 17.54 6.67 27.27
N GLU A 181 16.69 6.50 26.25
CA GLU A 181 16.43 5.20 25.63
C GLU A 181 17.43 4.88 24.51
N SER A 182 17.92 3.64 24.49
CA SER A 182 18.86 3.11 23.51
C SER A 182 18.46 1.72 22.98
N ASP A 183 17.43 1.09 23.55
CA ASP A 183 16.86 -0.14 23.01
C ASP A 183 16.10 0.15 21.71
N PRO A 184 16.47 -0.48 20.57
CA PRO A 184 15.88 -0.16 19.28
C PRO A 184 14.37 -0.39 19.20
N ALA A 185 13.84 -1.44 19.84
CA ALA A 185 12.42 -1.74 19.82
C ALA A 185 11.62 -0.72 20.65
N ARG A 186 12.17 -0.26 21.78
CA ARG A 186 11.57 0.84 22.55
C ARG A 186 11.65 2.17 21.84
N ILE A 187 12.76 2.47 21.16
CA ILE A 187 12.85 3.64 20.28
C ILE A 187 11.77 3.56 19.19
N ALA A 188 11.55 2.39 18.59
CA ALA A 188 10.50 2.23 17.62
C ALA A 188 9.09 2.50 18.21
N ALA A 189 8.81 1.98 19.40
CA ALA A 189 7.55 2.27 20.10
C ALA A 189 7.39 3.75 20.48
N LEU A 190 8.47 4.50 20.67
CA LEU A 190 8.44 5.95 20.95
C LEU A 190 8.17 6.79 19.69
N LEU A 191 8.68 6.36 18.53
CA LEU A 191 8.68 7.15 17.30
C LEU A 191 7.47 6.87 16.40
N TRP A 192 6.91 5.66 16.45
CA TRP A 192 5.77 5.26 15.62
C TRP A 192 4.57 4.84 16.47
N PRO A 193 3.33 5.12 16.03
CA PRO A 193 2.12 4.74 16.76
C PRO A 193 1.80 3.25 16.55
N LEU A 194 2.62 2.37 17.13
CA LEU A 194 2.57 0.92 16.88
C LEU A 194 1.20 0.31 17.20
N ASP A 195 0.55 0.72 18.29
CA ASP A 195 -0.77 0.21 18.66
C ASP A 195 -1.82 0.54 17.59
N THR A 196 -1.85 1.78 17.09
CA THR A 196 -2.77 2.20 16.02
C THR A 196 -2.46 1.51 14.69
N ILE A 197 -1.20 1.19 14.41
CA ILE A 197 -0.83 0.40 13.23
C ILE A 197 -1.32 -1.05 13.41
N ALA A 198 -1.11 -1.64 14.59
CA ALA A 198 -1.54 -2.99 14.92
C ALA A 198 -3.08 -3.14 14.81
N GLU A 199 -3.85 -2.19 15.34
CA GLU A 199 -5.32 -2.17 15.23
C GLU A 199 -5.82 -2.22 13.78
N ARG A 200 -5.16 -1.49 12.88
CA ARG A 200 -5.53 -1.49 11.45
C ARG A 200 -5.20 -2.82 10.77
N HIS A 201 -4.08 -3.44 11.14
CA HIS A 201 -3.73 -4.78 10.66
C HIS A 201 -4.67 -5.85 11.22
N GLU A 202 -5.08 -5.77 12.49
CA GLU A 202 -6.07 -6.69 13.05
C GLU A 202 -7.43 -6.55 12.36
N ALA A 203 -7.86 -5.32 12.03
CA ALA A 203 -9.07 -5.08 11.24
C ALA A 203 -8.97 -5.73 9.85
N LEU A 204 -7.83 -5.58 9.17
CA LEU A 204 -7.56 -6.25 7.90
C LEU A 204 -7.58 -7.77 8.04
N ALA A 205 -6.93 -8.32 9.08
CA ALA A 205 -6.89 -9.75 9.32
C ALA A 205 -8.29 -10.34 9.55
N ALA A 206 -9.13 -9.65 10.33
CA ALA A 206 -10.51 -10.05 10.60
C ALA A 206 -11.35 -10.05 9.31
N LEU A 207 -11.27 -8.97 8.52
CA LEU A 207 -11.99 -8.86 7.25
C LEU A 207 -11.55 -9.94 6.25
N ALA A 208 -10.24 -10.11 6.07
CA ALA A 208 -9.68 -11.09 5.14
C ALA A 208 -10.06 -12.52 5.54
N ALA A 209 -10.09 -12.84 6.85
CA ALA A 209 -10.52 -14.14 7.33
C ALA A 209 -12.01 -14.41 7.07
N ASP A 210 -12.89 -13.43 7.32
CA ASP A 210 -14.32 -13.56 7.02
C ASP A 210 -14.56 -13.78 5.52
N HIS A 211 -13.95 -12.93 4.66
CA HIS A 211 -14.09 -13.06 3.22
C HIS A 211 -13.53 -14.38 2.71
N LEU A 212 -12.35 -14.81 3.16
CA LEU A 212 -11.77 -16.09 2.76
C LEU A 212 -12.70 -17.26 3.11
N ALA A 213 -13.31 -17.26 4.30
CA ALA A 213 -14.27 -18.29 4.71
C ALA A 213 -15.51 -18.32 3.80
N ARG A 214 -16.00 -17.17 3.35
CA ARG A 214 -17.14 -17.07 2.42
C ARG A 214 -16.78 -17.50 1.01
N VAL A 215 -15.61 -17.09 0.51
CA VAL A 215 -15.13 -17.44 -0.84
C VAL A 215 -14.81 -18.92 -0.96
N SER A 216 -14.26 -19.53 0.10
CA SER A 216 -13.96 -20.97 0.16
C SER A 216 -15.16 -21.83 0.61
N GLY A 217 -16.32 -21.22 0.82
CA GLY A 217 -17.54 -21.92 1.20
C GLY A 217 -18.10 -22.80 0.07
N PRO A 218 -19.11 -23.66 0.38
CA PRO A 218 -19.75 -24.49 -0.62
C PRO A 218 -20.62 -23.70 -1.61
N ASP A 219 -21.07 -22.51 -1.21
CA ASP A 219 -21.94 -21.66 -2.00
C ASP A 219 -21.13 -20.80 -2.98
N ARG A 220 -21.59 -20.74 -4.22
CA ARG A 220 -20.95 -19.92 -5.25
C ARG A 220 -21.33 -18.46 -5.06
N LEU A 221 -20.33 -17.60 -4.87
CA LEU A 221 -20.53 -16.15 -4.82
C LEU A 221 -21.09 -15.62 -6.13
N THR A 222 -22.01 -14.66 -6.02
CA THR A 222 -22.42 -13.82 -7.13
C THR A 222 -21.29 -12.88 -7.54
N ASP A 223 -21.38 -12.35 -8.76
CA ASP A 223 -20.38 -11.41 -9.27
C ASP A 223 -20.32 -10.13 -8.44
N THR A 224 -21.49 -9.64 -8.01
CA THR A 224 -21.59 -8.46 -7.14
C THR A 224 -20.94 -8.71 -5.79
N GLU A 225 -21.13 -9.87 -5.16
CA GLU A 225 -20.47 -10.21 -3.89
C GLU A 225 -18.96 -10.29 -4.04
N ARG A 226 -18.46 -10.95 -5.10
CA ARG A 226 -17.03 -11.05 -5.39
C ARG A 226 -16.40 -9.66 -5.55
N LEU A 227 -17.03 -8.80 -6.36
CA LEU A 227 -16.56 -7.42 -6.55
C LEU A 227 -16.61 -6.63 -5.25
N THR A 228 -17.65 -6.82 -4.44
CA THR A 228 -17.78 -6.16 -3.12
C THR A 228 -16.62 -6.56 -2.22
N TYR A 229 -16.35 -7.86 -2.05
CA TYR A 229 -15.24 -8.35 -1.22
C TYR A 229 -13.87 -7.89 -1.73
N ALA A 230 -13.67 -7.85 -3.05
CA ALA A 230 -12.44 -7.32 -3.63
C ALA A 230 -12.24 -5.84 -3.28
N VAL A 231 -13.30 -5.03 -3.37
CA VAL A 231 -13.23 -3.59 -3.03
C VAL A 231 -13.04 -3.37 -1.53
N GLU A 232 -13.72 -4.12 -0.67
CA GLU A 232 -13.57 -4.06 0.79
C GLU A 232 -12.15 -4.46 1.22
N LEU A 233 -11.65 -5.59 0.70
CA LEU A 233 -10.31 -6.09 1.00
C LEU A 233 -9.25 -5.08 0.56
N ALA A 234 -9.37 -4.52 -0.63
CA ALA A 234 -8.43 -3.52 -1.14
C ALA A 234 -8.45 -2.23 -0.31
N ALA A 235 -9.63 -1.74 0.06
CA ALA A 235 -9.76 -0.55 0.89
C ALA A 235 -9.19 -0.77 2.30
N SER A 236 -9.43 -1.94 2.89
CA SER A 236 -8.88 -2.30 4.21
C SER A 236 -7.37 -2.46 4.15
N PHE A 237 -6.85 -3.05 3.09
CA PHE A 237 -5.41 -3.20 2.88
C PHE A 237 -4.73 -1.84 2.73
N THR A 238 -5.26 -0.94 1.89
CA THR A 238 -4.76 0.43 1.77
C THR A 238 -4.79 1.16 3.11
N THR A 239 -5.85 1.00 3.90
CA THR A 239 -5.97 1.62 5.23
C THR A 239 -4.91 1.10 6.21
N ALA A 240 -4.66 -0.21 6.21
CA ALA A 240 -3.63 -0.84 7.04
C ALA A 240 -2.23 -0.37 6.69
N MET A 241 -1.97 -0.11 5.40
CA MET A 241 -0.65 0.31 4.90
C MET A 241 -0.41 1.83 4.95
N THR A 242 -1.40 2.67 5.26
CA THR A 242 -1.28 4.14 5.12
C THR A 242 -1.48 4.91 6.44
N PRO A 243 -0.42 5.43 7.10
CA PRO A 243 0.97 5.01 6.98
C PRO A 243 1.25 3.84 7.94
N ASP A 244 1.73 2.73 7.39
CA ASP A 244 2.56 1.73 8.08
C ASP A 244 4.02 2.12 7.78
N PRO A 245 4.96 2.15 8.72
CA PRO A 245 6.39 2.41 8.45
C PRO A 245 7.17 1.21 7.89
N LEU A 246 6.55 0.03 7.83
CA LEU A 246 7.20 -1.25 7.49
C LEU A 246 8.47 -1.47 8.31
N LEU A 247 8.37 -1.27 9.62
CA LEU A 247 9.49 -1.53 10.52
C LEU A 247 9.90 -3.01 10.40
N PRO A 248 11.21 -3.30 10.37
CA PRO A 248 11.68 -4.67 10.41
C PRO A 248 11.15 -5.45 11.63
N PRO A 249 10.92 -6.78 11.51
CA PRO A 249 10.35 -7.60 12.58
C PRO A 249 11.12 -7.60 13.91
N GLU A 250 12.40 -7.24 13.90
CA GLU A 250 13.26 -7.10 15.08
C GLU A 250 12.89 -5.88 15.95
N LEU A 251 12.26 -4.87 15.35
CA LEU A 251 11.84 -3.63 16.03
C LEU A 251 10.38 -3.66 16.50
N LEU A 252 9.65 -4.71 16.15
CA LEU A 252 8.22 -4.82 16.40
C LEU A 252 7.92 -5.68 17.64
N PRO A 253 6.86 -5.35 18.40
CA PRO A 253 6.41 -6.19 19.50
C PRO A 253 5.91 -7.55 18.97
N ARG A 254 6.05 -8.60 19.76
CA ARG A 254 5.63 -9.96 19.39
C ARG A 254 4.47 -10.42 20.27
N PRO A 255 3.38 -10.99 19.70
CA PRO A 255 3.13 -11.14 18.27
C PRO A 255 2.77 -9.82 17.57
N TRP A 256 3.22 -9.62 16.32
CA TRP A 256 2.83 -8.49 15.49
C TRP A 256 1.76 -8.91 14.47
N PRO A 257 0.62 -8.21 14.34
CA PRO A 257 -0.47 -8.63 13.47
C PRO A 257 -0.20 -8.42 11.97
N GLY A 258 0.74 -7.54 11.59
CA GLY A 258 0.94 -7.16 10.19
C GLY A 258 1.24 -8.33 9.24
N ALA A 259 2.14 -9.23 9.64
CA ALA A 259 2.48 -10.40 8.83
C ALA A 259 1.29 -11.35 8.65
N ARG A 260 0.52 -11.59 9.72
CA ARG A 260 -0.69 -12.39 9.68
C ARG A 260 -1.76 -11.76 8.79
N ALA A 261 -1.98 -10.45 8.93
CA ALA A 261 -2.97 -9.71 8.16
C ALA A 261 -2.68 -9.75 6.66
N ARG A 262 -1.41 -9.51 6.29
CA ARG A 262 -0.96 -9.61 4.89
C ARG A 262 -1.07 -11.04 4.35
N ALA A 263 -0.70 -12.05 5.12
CA ALA A 263 -0.85 -13.44 4.70
C ALA A 263 -2.31 -13.83 4.43
N LEU A 264 -3.24 -13.44 5.31
CA LEU A 264 -4.68 -13.67 5.12
C LEU A 264 -5.22 -12.89 3.91
N ALA A 265 -4.81 -11.63 3.75
CA ALA A 265 -5.18 -10.84 2.59
C ALA A 265 -4.69 -11.45 1.27
N ALA A 266 -3.45 -11.97 1.24
CA ALA A 266 -2.90 -12.65 0.07
C ALA A 266 -3.70 -13.91 -0.30
N GLN A 267 -4.04 -14.74 0.69
CA GLN A 267 -4.87 -15.94 0.49
C GLN A 267 -6.28 -15.57 -0.01
N CYS A 268 -6.88 -14.53 0.56
CA CYS A 268 -8.19 -14.05 0.13
C CYS A 268 -8.16 -13.53 -1.32
N TRP A 269 -7.12 -12.77 -1.70
CA TRP A 269 -6.93 -12.32 -3.07
C TRP A 269 -6.78 -13.49 -4.05
N GLN A 270 -5.99 -14.49 -3.70
CA GLN A 270 -5.82 -15.69 -4.51
C GLN A 270 -7.17 -16.40 -4.74
N ALA A 271 -7.95 -16.63 -3.68
CA ALA A 271 -9.26 -17.25 -3.77
C ALA A 271 -10.27 -16.42 -4.59
N LEU A 272 -10.17 -15.09 -4.52
CA LEU A 272 -10.99 -14.19 -5.33
C LEU A 272 -10.61 -14.23 -6.82
N CYS A 273 -9.33 -14.39 -7.14
CA CYS A 273 -8.80 -14.44 -8.51
C CYS A 273 -9.01 -15.79 -9.22
N ASP A 274 -8.85 -16.92 -8.52
CA ASP A 274 -8.92 -18.27 -9.13
C ASP A 274 -10.24 -18.54 -9.89
N GLU A 275 -11.33 -17.93 -9.44
CA GLU A 275 -12.66 -18.03 -10.06
C GLU A 275 -12.92 -16.97 -11.16
N ASP A 276 -12.09 -15.93 -11.24
CA ASP A 276 -12.28 -14.77 -12.13
C ASP A 276 -11.34 -14.78 -13.36
N ASP A 277 -10.31 -15.64 -13.35
CA ASP A 277 -9.23 -15.72 -14.35
C ASP A 277 -9.68 -15.98 -15.81
N ARG A 278 -10.98 -16.19 -16.04
CA ARG A 278 -11.57 -16.49 -17.35
C ARG A 278 -12.53 -15.41 -17.87
N ARG A 279 -12.71 -14.27 -17.18
CA ARG A 279 -13.74 -13.29 -17.54
C ARG A 279 -13.23 -12.06 -18.30
N PRO A 280 -13.86 -11.71 -19.44
CA PRO A 280 -13.60 -10.43 -20.09
C PRO A 280 -14.18 -9.28 -19.27
N GLY A 281 -13.46 -8.16 -19.19
CA GLY A 281 -13.92 -6.95 -18.48
C GLY A 281 -13.72 -6.98 -16.97
N ARG A 282 -12.75 -7.74 -16.44
CA ARG A 282 -12.42 -7.70 -15.02
C ARG A 282 -11.89 -6.32 -14.59
N PRO A 283 -12.22 -5.83 -13.39
CA PRO A 283 -11.55 -4.67 -12.81
C PRO A 283 -10.03 -4.88 -12.75
N ARG A 284 -9.25 -3.87 -13.11
CA ARG A 284 -7.78 -3.93 -13.09
C ARG A 284 -7.21 -4.14 -11.67
N LEU A 285 -8.02 -3.88 -10.65
CA LEU A 285 -7.79 -4.14 -9.23
C LEU A 285 -7.20 -5.54 -9.00
N PHE A 286 -7.80 -6.58 -9.58
CA PHE A 286 -7.36 -7.96 -9.41
C PHE A 286 -5.93 -8.17 -9.90
N ARG A 287 -5.60 -7.64 -11.08
CA ARG A 287 -4.23 -7.69 -11.62
C ARG A 287 -3.24 -6.92 -10.74
N LEU A 288 -3.60 -5.72 -10.29
CA LEU A 288 -2.72 -4.88 -9.46
C LEU A 288 -2.32 -5.57 -8.15
N TYR A 289 -3.27 -6.26 -7.50
CA TYR A 289 -2.97 -7.01 -6.29
C TYR A 289 -2.26 -8.34 -6.61
N ALA A 290 -2.61 -9.04 -7.69
CA ALA A 290 -1.83 -10.21 -8.11
C ALA A 290 -0.35 -9.87 -8.34
N ASP A 291 -0.06 -8.77 -9.04
CA ASP A 291 1.31 -8.30 -9.32
C ASP A 291 2.08 -7.87 -8.06
N ALA A 292 1.37 -7.34 -7.05
CA ALA A 292 1.94 -6.92 -5.77
C ALA A 292 2.20 -8.11 -4.83
N LEU A 293 1.39 -9.16 -4.91
CA LEU A 293 1.46 -10.35 -4.06
C LEU A 293 2.36 -11.46 -4.62
N THR A 294 2.65 -11.45 -5.92
CA THR A 294 3.51 -12.46 -6.55
C THR A 294 4.98 -12.15 -6.24
N PRO A 295 5.73 -13.07 -5.62
CA PRO A 295 7.16 -12.89 -5.41
C PRO A 295 7.88 -12.87 -6.77
N SER A 296 8.62 -11.80 -7.07
CA SER A 296 9.52 -11.78 -8.21
C SER A 296 10.65 -12.80 -7.97
N PRO A 297 11.11 -13.56 -8.99
CA PRO A 297 12.31 -14.36 -8.83
C PRO A 297 13.48 -13.47 -8.38
N PRO A 298 14.41 -13.99 -7.56
CA PRO A 298 15.57 -13.22 -7.15
C PRO A 298 16.28 -12.71 -8.39
N THR A 299 16.44 -11.38 -8.49
CA THR A 299 17.29 -10.77 -9.50
C THR A 299 18.69 -11.35 -9.31
N ALA A 300 19.08 -12.25 -10.23
CA ALA A 300 20.44 -12.74 -10.26
C ALA A 300 21.38 -11.53 -10.33
N PRO A 301 22.43 -11.46 -9.51
CA PRO A 301 23.41 -10.39 -9.63
C PRO A 301 23.91 -10.39 -11.08
N LEU A 302 23.86 -9.22 -11.71
CA LEU A 302 24.49 -9.00 -13.02
C LEU A 302 25.91 -9.59 -12.94
N PRO A 303 26.31 -10.47 -13.86
CA PRO A 303 27.67 -10.98 -13.86
C PRO A 303 28.59 -9.76 -13.94
N ALA A 304 29.52 -9.68 -12.97
CA ALA A 304 30.57 -8.68 -12.98
C ALA A 304 31.21 -8.73 -14.37
N GLU A 305 31.11 -7.62 -15.12
CA GLU A 305 31.83 -7.49 -16.37
C GLU A 305 33.30 -7.74 -16.05
N GLY A 306 33.78 -8.89 -16.56
CA GLY A 306 35.15 -9.31 -16.40
C GLY A 306 36.06 -8.22 -16.92
N ASP A 307 36.96 -7.81 -16.05
CA ASP A 307 38.18 -7.05 -16.32
C ASP A 307 38.82 -7.53 -17.63
N SER A 308 38.45 -6.86 -18.73
CA SER A 308 39.11 -7.03 -20.02
C SER A 308 40.43 -6.30 -19.90
N GLY A 309 41.42 -7.05 -19.41
CA GLY A 309 42.80 -6.62 -19.29
C GLY A 309 43.29 -5.94 -20.57
N LEU A 310 43.48 -4.63 -20.47
CA LEU A 310 44.29 -3.84 -21.38
C LEU A 310 45.72 -4.37 -21.34
N ARG A 311 46.03 -5.33 -22.22
CA ARG A 311 47.41 -5.63 -22.61
C ARG A 311 47.97 -4.40 -23.31
N GLN A 312 48.77 -3.62 -22.58
CA GLN A 312 49.70 -2.68 -23.21
C GLN A 312 50.77 -3.47 -23.99
N PRO A 313 51.10 -3.07 -25.23
CA PRO A 313 52.24 -3.67 -25.93
C PRO A 313 53.55 -3.06 -25.39
N SER A 314 54.47 -3.93 -24.96
CA SER A 314 55.85 -3.55 -24.63
C SER A 314 56.59 -2.99 -25.84
N PRO A 315 57.48 -1.99 -25.66
CA PRO A 315 58.33 -1.49 -26.74
C PRO A 315 59.52 -2.44 -26.94
N ARG A 316 59.82 -2.77 -28.21
CA ARG A 316 61.11 -3.35 -28.61
C ARG A 316 61.82 -2.39 -29.54
N ALA A 317 63.05 -2.04 -29.12
CA ALA A 317 64.25 -1.59 -29.82
C ALA A 317 64.09 -0.85 -31.16
#